data_AF-J6LBT5-F1
#
_entry.id   AF-J6LBT5-F1
#
_cell.length_a   1.000
_cell.length_b   1.000
_cell.length_c   1.000
_cell.angle_alpha   90.00
_cell.angle_beta   90.00
_cell.angle_gamma   90.00
#
_symmetry.space_group_name_H-M   'P 1'
#
loop_
_entity.id
_entity.type
_entity.pdbx_description
1 polymer ?
#
loop_
_entity_poly.entity_id
_entity_poly.type
_entity_poly.pdbx_seq_one_letter_code
_entity_poly.pdbx_strand_id
1 'polypeptide(L)'
;MITEGEKACDAARTLLLSAVVITSPNGSKSAAKSDWSMLRGRDVVIWPDADAAGFSYARAVARLVREAGATSVAVAMPPAGVTSGWDAADALAES
;
A
#
# COMPACT_ATOMS: atom_id res chain seq x y z
N MET A 1 -4.80 3.60 3.70
CA MET A 1 -3.52 3.26 3.06
C MET A 1 -3.45 1.76 2.85
N ILE A 2 -2.87 1.31 1.73
CA ILE A 2 -2.66 -0.10 1.42
C ILE A 2 -1.15 -0.38 1.35
N THR A 3 -0.67 -1.42 2.04
CA THR A 3 0.73 -1.88 1.98
C THR A 3 0.81 -3.32 1.44
N GLU A 4 1.96 -3.73 0.92
CA GLU A 4 2.15 -5.08 0.37
C GLU A 4 2.14 -6.17 1.44
N GLY A 5 2.66 -5.89 2.64
CA GLY A 5 2.81 -6.86 3.73
C GLY A 5 2.29 -6.37 5.08
N GLU A 6 2.11 -7.34 6.00
CA GLU A 6 1.64 -7.12 7.37
C GLU A 6 2.63 -6.27 8.20
N LYS A 7 3.94 -6.51 8.04
CA LYS A 7 4.99 -5.73 8.73
C LYS A 7 4.95 -4.26 8.33
N ALA A 8 4.91 -3.98 7.03
CA ALA A 8 4.75 -2.64 6.50
C ALA A 8 3.43 -1.99 6.95
N CYS A 9 2.35 -2.78 7.06
CA CYS A 9 1.05 -2.31 7.54
C CYS A 9 1.14 -1.81 9.00
N ASP A 10 1.76 -2.60 9.88
CA ASP A 10 1.93 -2.25 11.29
C ASP A 10 2.85 -1.03 11.47
N ALA A 11 3.91 -0.93 10.66
CA ALA A 11 4.78 0.24 10.66
C ALA A 11 4.05 1.51 10.18
N ALA A 12 3.33 1.42 9.06
CA ALA A 12 2.54 2.53 8.53
C ALA A 12 1.44 2.99 9.50
N ARG A 13 0.86 2.09 10.30
CA ARG A 13 -0.07 2.47 11.38
C ARG A 13 0.57 3.35 12.45
N THR A 14 1.84 3.10 12.74
CA THR A 14 2.61 3.87 13.72
C THR A 14 2.95 5.25 13.16
N LEU A 15 3.32 5.32 11.88
CA LEU A 15 3.63 6.58 11.18
C LEU A 15 2.39 7.45 10.91
N LEU A 16 1.26 6.84 10.58
CA LEU A 16 0.05 7.52 10.12
C LEU A 16 -1.12 7.31 11.09
N LEU A 17 -1.02 7.94 12.26
CA LEU A 17 -1.99 7.81 13.36
C LEU A 17 -3.44 8.18 12.98
N SER A 18 -3.65 8.95 11.92
CA SER A 18 -4.98 9.34 11.42
C SER A 18 -5.48 8.52 10.23
N ALA A 19 -4.70 7.56 9.73
CA ALA A 19 -5.04 6.77 8.55
C ALA A 19 -5.40 5.33 8.91
N VAL A 20 -6.45 4.79 8.26
CA VAL A 20 -6.72 3.35 8.29
C VAL A 20 -5.74 2.67 7.33
N VAL A 21 -4.88 1.79 7.85
CA VAL A 21 -3.93 0.99 7.06
C VAL A 21 -4.43 -0.45 6.96
N ILE A 22 -4.44 -0.99 5.74
CA ILE A 22 -4.81 -2.36 5.43
C ILE A 22 -3.75 -2.98 4.50
N THR A 23 -3.71 -4.30 4.42
CA THR A 23 -2.90 -5.03 3.43
C THR A 23 -3.76 -6.14 2.84
N SER A 24 -3.41 -6.66 1.66
CA SER A 24 -4.11 -7.81 1.10
C SER A 24 -3.73 -9.09 1.85
N PRO A 25 -4.70 -9.95 2.23
CA PRO A 25 -4.40 -11.24 2.84
C PRO A 25 -3.48 -12.06 1.93
N ASN A 26 -2.43 -12.68 2.49
CA ASN A 26 -1.36 -13.41 1.80
C ASN A 26 -0.43 -12.56 0.91
N GLY A 27 -0.29 -11.25 1.18
CA GLY A 27 0.69 -10.37 0.52
C GLY A 27 0.42 -10.11 -0.96
N SER A 28 1.45 -9.78 -1.74
CA SER A 28 1.32 -9.32 -3.13
C SER A 28 0.64 -10.27 -4.11
N LYS A 29 0.63 -11.56 -3.81
CA LYS A 29 0.11 -12.60 -4.72
C LYS A 29 -1.41 -12.76 -4.70
N SER A 30 -2.11 -12.09 -3.78
CA SER A 30 -3.54 -12.30 -3.54
C SER A 30 -4.40 -11.04 -3.57
N ALA A 31 -3.84 -9.89 -3.98
CA ALA A 31 -4.63 -8.65 -4.15
C ALA A 31 -5.86 -8.84 -5.06
N ALA A 32 -5.73 -9.60 -6.15
CA ALA A 32 -6.84 -9.88 -7.07
C ALA A 32 -7.95 -10.77 -6.49
N LYS A 33 -7.70 -11.45 -5.36
CA LYS A 33 -8.67 -12.30 -4.66
C LYS A 33 -9.34 -11.58 -3.48
N SER A 34 -8.93 -10.34 -3.20
CA SER A 34 -9.44 -9.56 -2.08
C SER A 34 -10.67 -8.75 -2.51
N ASP A 35 -11.65 -8.64 -1.64
CA ASP A 35 -12.80 -7.75 -1.87
C ASP A 35 -12.44 -6.31 -1.51
N TRP A 36 -12.34 -5.45 -2.53
CA TRP A 36 -12.04 -4.03 -2.39
C TRP A 36 -13.29 -3.15 -2.33
N SER A 37 -14.50 -3.73 -2.38
CA SER A 37 -15.77 -2.98 -2.39
C SER A 37 -15.94 -2.06 -1.18
N MET A 38 -15.32 -2.41 -0.05
CA MET A 38 -15.29 -1.62 1.19
C MET A 38 -14.57 -0.26 1.03
N LEU A 39 -13.78 -0.08 -0.03
CA LEU A 39 -13.08 1.18 -0.32
C LEU A 39 -13.89 2.13 -1.20
N ARG A 40 -15.13 1.77 -1.57
CA ARG A 40 -16.03 2.66 -2.31
C ARG A 40 -16.20 4.00 -1.60
N GLY A 41 -16.01 5.10 -2.34
CA GLY A 41 -16.13 6.46 -1.81
C GLY A 41 -14.99 6.90 -0.88
N ARG A 42 -13.91 6.12 -0.76
CA ARG A 42 -12.74 6.46 0.06
C ARG A 42 -11.59 6.99 -0.79
N ASP A 43 -10.75 7.83 -0.17
CA ASP A 43 -9.45 8.19 -0.69
C ASP A 43 -8.42 7.14 -0.28
N VAL A 44 -7.67 6.61 -1.25
CA VAL A 44 -6.77 5.48 -1.04
C VAL A 44 -5.36 5.86 -1.48
N VAL A 45 -4.41 5.68 -0.57
CA VAL A 45 -2.97 5.76 -0.86
C VAL A 45 -2.38 4.36 -0.77
N ILE A 46 -1.55 3.96 -1.73
CA ILE A 46 -0.86 2.68 -1.76
C ILE A 46 0.63 2.94 -1.55
N TRP A 47 1.24 2.26 -0.58
CA TRP A 47 2.68 2.31 -0.32
C TRP A 47 3.30 0.97 -0.75
N PRO A 48 4.00 0.93 -1.90
CA PRO A 48 4.72 -0.26 -2.34
C PRO A 48 6.11 -0.35 -1.71
N ASP A 49 6.67 -1.56 -1.70
CA ASP A 49 8.10 -1.76 -1.53
C ASP A 49 8.84 -1.10 -2.71
N ALA A 50 10.02 -0.53 -2.46
CA ALA A 50 10.82 0.20 -3.45
C ALA A 50 11.53 -0.75 -4.44
N ASP A 51 10.78 -1.62 -5.11
CA ASP A 51 11.27 -2.53 -6.13
C ASP A 51 10.22 -2.79 -7.24
N ALA A 52 10.62 -3.52 -8.28
CA ALA A 52 9.75 -3.79 -9.42
C ALA A 52 8.48 -4.60 -9.06
N ALA A 53 8.56 -5.47 -8.05
CA ALA A 53 7.43 -6.29 -7.61
C ALA A 53 6.42 -5.44 -6.85
N GLY A 54 6.87 -4.60 -5.92
CA GLY A 54 6.05 -3.64 -5.18
C GLY A 54 5.33 -2.66 -6.09
N PHE A 55 6.03 -2.10 -7.09
CA PHE A 55 5.37 -1.24 -8.08
C PHE A 55 4.34 -1.99 -8.94
N SER A 56 4.59 -3.26 -9.27
CA SER A 56 3.62 -4.07 -10.01
C SER A 56 2.38 -4.37 -9.17
N TYR A 57 2.58 -4.69 -7.88
CA TYR A 57 1.51 -4.85 -6.90
C TYR A 57 0.67 -3.58 -6.77
N ALA A 58 1.32 -2.42 -6.56
CA ALA A 58 0.62 -1.16 -6.42
C ALA A 58 -0.21 -0.80 -7.65
N ARG A 59 0.30 -1.05 -8.87
CA ARG A 59 -0.49 -0.86 -10.10
C ARG A 59 -1.72 -1.77 -10.15
N ALA A 60 -1.58 -3.03 -9.77
CA ALA A 60 -2.69 -3.98 -9.77
C ALA A 60 -3.77 -3.58 -8.74
N VAL A 61 -3.36 -3.26 -7.51
CA VAL A 61 -4.27 -2.79 -6.45
C VAL A 61 -4.93 -1.48 -6.86
N ALA A 62 -4.17 -0.53 -7.42
CA ALA A 62 -4.72 0.76 -7.83
C ALA A 62 -5.86 0.61 -8.83
N ARG A 63 -5.70 -0.31 -9.79
CA ARG A 63 -6.75 -0.65 -10.75
C ARG A 63 -7.98 -1.25 -10.05
N LEU A 64 -7.80 -2.27 -9.23
CA LEU A 64 -8.90 -2.98 -8.56
C LEU A 64 -9.69 -2.05 -7.63
N VAL A 65 -9.00 -1.21 -6.86
CA VAL A 65 -9.60 -0.26 -5.92
C VAL A 65 -10.37 0.84 -6.65
N ARG A 66 -9.86 1.29 -7.80
CA ARG A 66 -10.56 2.26 -8.64
C ARG A 66 -11.80 1.65 -9.28
N GLU A 67 -11.72 0.41 -9.77
CA GLU A 67 -12.87 -0.35 -10.28
C GLU A 67 -13.92 -0.61 -9.18
N ALA A 68 -13.50 -0.79 -7.93
CA ALA A 68 -14.37 -0.92 -6.77
C ALA A 68 -15.10 0.38 -6.37
N GLY A 69 -14.70 1.52 -6.93
CA GLY A 69 -15.37 2.82 -6.75
C GLY A 69 -14.75 3.73 -5.69
N ALA A 70 -13.44 3.62 -5.43
CA ALA A 70 -12.72 4.60 -4.62
C ALA A 70 -12.79 6.01 -5.23
N THR A 71 -12.84 7.03 -4.38
CA THR A 71 -12.89 8.46 -4.77
C THR A 71 -11.57 8.90 -5.41
N SER A 72 -10.46 8.53 -4.79
CA SER A 72 -9.13 8.78 -5.32
C SER A 72 -8.20 7.61 -5.00
N VAL A 73 -7.20 7.43 -5.87
CA VAL A 73 -6.16 6.42 -5.70
C VAL A 73 -4.82 7.05 -6.05
N ALA A 74 -3.89 7.04 -5.09
CA ALA A 74 -2.52 7.51 -5.24
C ALA A 74 -1.53 6.40 -4.87
N VAL A 75 -0.37 6.39 -5.51
CA VAL A 75 0.75 5.50 -5.17
C VAL A 75 1.86 6.37 -4.60
N ALA A 76 2.29 6.08 -3.38
CA ALA A 76 3.41 6.75 -2.74
C ALA A 76 4.70 6.38 -3.46
N MET A 77 5.53 7.39 -3.74
CA MET A 77 6.85 7.17 -4.31
C MET A 77 7.86 7.09 -3.17
N PRO A 78 8.76 6.09 -3.16
CA PRO A 78 9.85 6.08 -2.20
C PRO A 78 10.74 7.33 -2.37
N PRO A 79 11.35 7.85 -1.29
CA PRO A 79 12.29 8.95 -1.38
C PRO A 79 13.46 8.65 -2.32
N ALA A 80 14.03 9.70 -2.93
CA ALA A 80 15.20 9.51 -3.80
C ALA A 80 16.40 8.99 -2.99
N GLY A 81 17.03 7.91 -3.47
CA GLY A 81 18.25 7.36 -2.88
C GLY A 81 18.06 6.24 -1.86
N VAL A 82 16.82 5.82 -1.58
CA VAL A 82 16.58 4.64 -0.72
C VAL A 82 16.99 3.35 -1.43
N THR A 83 17.27 2.31 -0.64
CA THR A 83 17.66 0.99 -1.15
C THR A 83 16.50 0.26 -1.81
N SER A 84 16.83 -0.68 -2.71
CA SER A 84 15.81 -1.58 -3.29
C SER A 84 15.10 -2.34 -2.18
N GLY A 85 13.77 -2.38 -2.24
CA GLY A 85 12.93 -3.04 -1.24
C GLY A 85 12.60 -2.19 -0.01
N TRP A 86 13.03 -0.92 0.03
CA TRP A 86 12.67 0.01 1.10
C TRP A 86 11.14 0.16 1.21
N ASP A 87 10.60 0.05 2.43
CA ASP A 87 9.16 0.09 2.69
C ASP A 87 8.79 0.99 3.89
N ALA A 88 7.53 0.89 4.35
CA ALA A 88 7.07 1.66 5.50
C ALA A 88 7.72 1.25 6.84
N ALA A 89 8.23 0.02 6.96
CA ALA A 89 8.98 -0.42 8.13
C ALA A 89 10.37 0.21 8.19
N ASP A 90 11.05 0.32 7.05
CA ASP A 90 12.30 1.07 6.96
C ASP A 90 12.09 2.55 7.27
N ALA A 91 11.01 3.15 6.74
CA ALA A 91 10.63 4.52 7.03
C ALA A 91 10.42 4.79 8.53
N LEU A 92 9.84 3.82 9.26
CA LEU A 92 9.64 3.91 10.70
C LEU A 92 10.95 3.70 11.48
N ALA A 93 11.82 2.81 11.02
CA ALA A 93 13.12 2.59 11.64
C ALA A 93 14.05 3.81 11.51
N GLU A 94 13.86 4.63 10.48
CA GLU A 94 14.62 5.84 10.20
C GLU A 94 14.00 7.14 10.78
N SER A 95 12.82 7.07 11.42
CA SER A 95 12.07 8.23 11.95
C SER A 95 12.41 8.66 13.37
#